data_AF-A0A1S3N4J8-F1
#
_entry.id   AF-A0A1S3N4J8-F1
#
_cell.length_a   1.000
_cell.length_b   1.000
_cell.length_c   1.000
_cell.angle_alpha   90.00
_cell.angle_beta   90.00
_cell.angle_gamma   90.00
#
_symmetry.space_group_name_H-M   'P 1'
#
loop_
_entity.id
_entity.type
_entity.pdbx_description
1 polymer ?
#
loop_
_entity_poly.entity_id
_entity_poly.type
_entity_poly.pdbx_seq_one_letter_code
_entity_poly.pdbx_strand_id
1 'polypeptide(L)'
;MRHSWGKRAYKSAEWRVRHNSQVKHLATSTPRGPLHAVHLALVKKILLEMGFGALFITCFCTLVLPLLLIVAAMKLWEMYVISGSDPTCQSPLPPGTMGLPFLGETLQMVLQRRTFLKMKRQKYGYIYKTHLFGSPTVRIMGSEHVKKILMSEHKLVAAQWPASVRLILGSHALSNAHGALHKSKKKAIMKAFSREAMEQYIPVIREEVRCAVDNWLQSDSCVLMYPEMKRLMFRIAMRILLGFEPEQTKTDELELVEVFEEMIKNLFSLPIDVPFSGLYRGLRARNIIHSKIEQNIKKKLSNIDNNNNYKDALQLLIEDGERKEERVSMEEIKESATELLFGGHETTASTATSLVMFLGLHAHVVRKMRHELQEKVGIARGRGEARAFVGSPIRRQTAEY
;
A
#
# COMPACT_ATOMS: atom_id res chain seq x y z
N MET A 1 -35.32 23.82 19.83
CA MET A 1 -36.08 22.69 20.40
C MET A 1 -35.11 21.70 21.00
N ARG A 2 -35.26 21.43 22.30
CA ARG A 2 -34.47 20.49 23.10
C ARG A 2 -34.95 19.06 22.84
N HIS A 3 -34.03 18.09 22.87
CA HIS A 3 -34.09 16.80 23.57
C HIS A 3 -32.90 15.95 23.06
N SER A 4 -32.27 15.03 23.78
CA SER A 4 -32.00 14.83 25.21
C SER A 4 -31.20 13.53 25.25
N TRP A 5 -30.03 13.54 25.89
CA TRP A 5 -29.14 12.39 26.02
C TRP A 5 -29.69 11.33 26.98
N GLY A 6 -29.54 10.05 26.65
CA GLY A 6 -29.87 8.92 27.52
C GLY A 6 -28.67 8.01 27.76
N LYS A 7 -27.94 8.25 28.85
CA LYS A 7 -26.90 7.34 29.41
C LYS A 7 -27.58 6.12 30.04
N ARG A 8 -27.11 4.91 29.72
CA ARG A 8 -27.44 3.67 30.47
C ARG A 8 -26.32 3.40 31.47
N ALA A 9 -26.65 3.51 32.75
CA ALA A 9 -25.85 3.05 33.88
C ALA A 9 -26.37 1.68 34.34
N TYR A 10 -25.47 0.71 34.48
CA TYR A 10 -25.77 -0.59 35.10
C TYR A 10 -25.67 -0.43 36.63
N LYS A 11 -26.80 -0.58 37.31
CA LYS A 11 -26.90 -0.57 38.78
C LYS A 11 -26.63 -1.97 39.34
N SER A 12 -25.86 -1.96 40.43
CA SER A 12 -25.61 -3.05 41.38
C SER A 12 -26.90 -3.63 41.98
N ALA A 13 -26.99 -4.95 42.05
CA ALA A 13 -28.00 -5.66 42.82
C ALA A 13 -27.37 -6.18 44.12
N GLU A 14 -27.65 -5.48 45.23
CA GLU A 14 -27.46 -5.96 46.60
C GLU A 14 -28.56 -6.97 46.93
N TRP A 15 -28.19 -8.18 47.34
CA TRP A 15 -29.11 -9.13 47.95
C TRP A 15 -28.96 -9.10 49.47
N ARG A 16 -29.95 -8.48 50.12
CA ARG A 16 -30.14 -8.40 51.57
C ARG A 16 -30.84 -9.67 52.04
N VAL A 17 -30.15 -10.54 52.76
CA VAL A 17 -30.72 -11.77 53.36
C VAL A 17 -31.34 -11.43 54.71
N ARG A 18 -32.62 -11.77 54.87
CA ARG A 18 -33.41 -11.62 56.11
C ARG A 18 -32.91 -12.57 57.18
N HIS A 19 -32.82 -12.05 58.40
CA HIS A 19 -32.75 -12.83 59.62
C HIS A 19 -34.06 -13.58 59.85
N ASN A 20 -33.98 -14.87 60.17
CA ASN A 20 -35.02 -15.56 60.91
C ASN A 20 -34.36 -16.26 62.11
N SER A 21 -34.84 -15.88 63.30
CA SER A 21 -34.49 -16.39 64.61
C SER A 21 -35.08 -17.78 64.86
N GLN A 22 -34.57 -18.47 65.90
CA GLN A 22 -34.93 -19.82 66.42
C GLN A 22 -34.04 -20.88 65.74
N VAL A 23 -33.07 -21.50 66.40
CA VAL A 23 -33.19 -22.32 67.62
C VAL A 23 -31.86 -22.31 68.38
N LYS A 24 -31.89 -21.94 69.68
CA LYS A 24 -30.85 -22.33 70.65
C LYS A 24 -31.07 -23.82 70.98
N HIS A 25 -30.03 -24.65 70.95
CA HIS A 25 -29.66 -25.51 72.08
C HIS A 25 -28.48 -26.46 71.76
N LEU A 26 -27.56 -26.54 72.73
CA LEU A 26 -26.55 -27.57 72.99
C LEU A 26 -25.52 -27.92 71.90
N ALA A 27 -24.30 -27.37 72.05
CA ALA A 27 -23.10 -28.16 71.88
C ALA A 27 -21.99 -27.59 72.77
N THR A 28 -21.73 -28.34 73.83
CA THR A 28 -20.71 -28.15 74.85
C THR A 28 -19.30 -28.06 74.26
N SER A 29 -18.52 -27.17 74.87
CA SER A 29 -17.08 -27.06 74.77
C SER A 29 -16.39 -28.43 74.83
N THR A 30 -15.65 -28.77 73.78
CA THR A 30 -14.61 -29.79 73.81
C THR A 30 -13.31 -29.15 73.31
N PRO A 31 -12.17 -29.32 74.02
CA PRO A 31 -10.91 -28.75 73.56
C PRO A 31 -10.50 -29.51 72.29
N ARG A 32 -10.41 -28.79 71.16
CA ARG A 32 -9.89 -29.36 69.92
C ARG A 32 -8.45 -29.79 70.16
N GLY A 33 -8.23 -31.09 70.24
CA GLY A 33 -6.91 -31.67 70.47
C GLY A 33 -5.88 -31.30 69.40
N PRO A 34 -4.59 -31.47 69.68
CA PRO A 34 -3.47 -31.02 68.86
C PRO A 34 -3.52 -31.51 67.40
N LEU A 35 -4.14 -32.65 67.11
CA LEU A 35 -4.28 -33.18 65.75
C LEU A 35 -5.11 -32.31 64.81
N HIS A 36 -6.16 -31.64 65.28
CA HIS A 36 -7.03 -30.83 64.40
C HIS A 36 -6.36 -29.50 64.01
N ALA A 37 -5.56 -28.93 64.92
CA ALA A 37 -4.72 -27.78 64.63
C ALA A 37 -3.58 -28.13 63.65
N VAL A 38 -2.98 -29.31 63.79
CA VAL A 38 -1.95 -29.82 62.86
C VAL A 38 -2.53 -30.04 61.46
N HIS A 39 -3.73 -30.62 61.34
CA HIS A 39 -4.36 -30.86 60.04
C HIS A 39 -4.74 -29.55 59.33
N LEU A 40 -5.23 -28.54 60.06
CA LEU A 40 -5.54 -27.23 59.50
C LEU A 40 -4.27 -26.45 59.12
N ALA A 41 -3.20 -26.57 59.90
CA ALA A 41 -1.89 -26.00 59.57
C ALA A 41 -1.29 -26.66 58.31
N LEU A 42 -1.42 -27.99 58.18
CA LEU A 42 -0.96 -28.73 57.00
C LEU A 42 -1.74 -28.32 55.75
N VAL A 43 -3.07 -28.22 55.83
CA VAL A 43 -3.92 -27.76 54.71
C VAL A 43 -3.63 -26.30 54.35
N LYS A 44 -3.43 -25.40 55.34
CA LYS A 44 -2.99 -24.02 55.07
C LYS A 44 -1.62 -23.98 54.41
N LYS A 45 -0.67 -24.80 54.86
CA LYS A 45 0.68 -24.88 54.27
C LYS A 45 0.63 -25.38 52.83
N ILE A 46 -0.15 -26.43 52.55
CA ILE A 46 -0.36 -26.96 51.19
C ILE A 46 -1.06 -25.92 50.31
N LEU A 47 -2.10 -25.23 50.79
CA LEU A 47 -2.77 -24.17 50.03
C LEU A 47 -1.87 -22.95 49.78
N LEU A 48 -1.01 -22.59 50.74
CA LEU A 48 0.01 -21.55 50.56
C LEU A 48 1.04 -21.99 49.52
N GLU A 49 1.59 -23.20 49.61
CA GLU A 49 2.57 -23.74 48.65
C GLU A 49 1.97 -23.87 47.23
N MET A 50 0.71 -24.31 47.11
CA MET A 50 -0.02 -24.33 45.83
C MET A 50 -0.30 -22.92 45.30
N GLY A 51 -0.62 -21.97 46.17
CA GLY A 51 -0.80 -20.56 45.82
C GLY A 51 0.50 -19.89 45.36
N PHE A 52 1.61 -20.18 46.02
CA PHE A 52 2.95 -19.76 45.61
C PHE A 52 3.37 -20.38 44.29
N GLY A 53 3.08 -21.67 44.06
CA GLY A 53 3.31 -22.34 42.78
C GLY A 53 2.50 -21.72 41.64
N ALA A 54 1.20 -21.45 41.86
CA ALA A 54 0.35 -20.80 40.87
C ALA A 54 0.76 -19.35 40.58
N LEU A 55 1.14 -18.58 41.60
CA LEU A 55 1.69 -17.23 41.45
C LEU A 55 3.03 -17.24 40.71
N PHE A 56 3.90 -18.20 41.01
CA PHE A 56 5.19 -18.37 40.32
C PHE A 56 4.99 -18.73 38.85
N ILE A 57 4.11 -19.68 38.53
CA ILE A 57 3.77 -20.05 37.15
C ILE A 57 3.17 -18.85 36.41
N THR A 58 2.27 -18.11 37.06
CA THR A 58 1.65 -16.93 36.46
C THR A 58 2.69 -15.84 36.19
N CYS A 59 3.56 -15.54 37.16
CA CYS A 59 4.66 -14.58 37.00
C CYS A 59 5.67 -15.02 35.92
N PHE A 60 5.99 -16.31 35.87
CA PHE A 60 6.89 -16.87 34.87
C PHE A 60 6.30 -16.75 33.47
N CYS A 61 5.05 -17.16 33.26
CA CYS A 61 4.37 -17.10 31.96
C CYS A 61 4.07 -15.66 31.49
N THR A 62 3.84 -14.71 32.42
CA THR A 62 3.46 -13.33 32.07
C THR A 62 4.64 -12.36 31.98
N LEU A 63 5.75 -12.60 32.69
CA LEU A 63 6.89 -11.68 32.73
C LEU A 63 8.19 -12.32 32.25
N VAL A 64 8.55 -13.48 32.80
CA VAL A 64 9.86 -14.10 32.52
C VAL A 64 9.92 -14.68 31.11
N LEU A 65 8.91 -15.45 30.71
CA LEU A 65 8.85 -16.08 29.40
C LEU A 65 8.80 -15.03 28.27
N PRO A 66 7.96 -13.97 28.32
CA PRO A 66 8.01 -12.91 27.32
C PRO A 66 9.36 -12.19 27.26
N LEU A 67 9.99 -11.92 28.41
CA LEU A 67 11.32 -11.31 28.44
C LEU A 67 12.38 -12.19 27.79
N LEU A 68 12.39 -13.50 28.10
CA LEU A 68 13.28 -14.47 27.46
C LEU A 68 13.05 -14.55 25.96
N LEU A 69 11.79 -14.54 25.51
CA LEU A 69 11.44 -14.51 24.09
C LEU A 69 11.91 -13.23 23.41
N ILE A 70 11.81 -12.07 24.08
CA ILE A 70 12.33 -10.79 23.56
C ILE A 70 13.85 -10.84 23.44
N VAL A 71 14.57 -11.33 24.46
CA VAL A 71 16.03 -11.47 24.43
C VAL A 71 16.47 -12.44 23.33
N ALA A 72 15.81 -13.59 23.23
CA ALA A 72 16.05 -14.56 22.16
C ALA A 72 15.80 -13.95 20.78
N ALA A 73 14.69 -13.22 20.60
CA ALA A 73 14.38 -12.53 19.35
C ALA A 73 15.43 -11.46 19.01
N MET A 74 15.90 -10.68 19.98
CA MET A 74 16.98 -9.71 19.78
C MET A 74 18.30 -10.39 19.40
N LYS A 75 18.63 -11.53 20.01
CA LYS A 75 19.84 -12.28 19.68
C LYS A 75 19.77 -12.96 18.32
N LEU A 76 18.63 -13.56 17.98
CA LEU A 76 18.37 -14.09 16.63
C LEU A 76 18.45 -12.98 15.59
N TRP A 77 17.93 -11.78 15.90
CA TRP A 77 18.03 -10.62 15.03
C TRP A 77 19.45 -10.13 14.83
N GLU A 78 20.22 -10.03 15.91
CA GLU A 78 21.64 -9.66 15.86
C GLU A 78 22.43 -10.67 15.00
N MET A 79 22.20 -11.97 15.20
CA MET A 79 22.80 -13.01 14.36
C MET A 79 22.36 -12.91 12.90
N TYR A 80 21.08 -12.69 12.62
CA TYR A 80 20.58 -12.50 11.25
C TYR A 80 21.24 -11.30 10.56
N VAL A 81 21.37 -10.18 11.27
CA VAL A 81 22.01 -8.96 10.78
C VAL A 81 23.50 -9.17 10.50
N ILE A 82 24.20 -9.92 11.35
CA ILE A 82 25.64 -10.17 11.21
C ILE A 82 25.93 -11.27 10.17
N SER A 83 25.11 -12.33 10.15
CA SER A 83 25.26 -13.51 9.28
C SER A 83 25.13 -13.21 7.79
N GLY A 84 24.57 -12.06 7.41
CA GLY A 84 24.52 -11.61 6.02
C GLY A 84 25.81 -10.96 5.51
N SER A 85 26.86 -10.87 6.33
CA SER A 85 28.13 -10.27 5.92
C SER A 85 28.96 -11.26 5.12
N ASP A 86 29.38 -10.86 3.92
CA ASP A 86 30.32 -11.64 3.10
C ASP A 86 31.68 -11.72 3.81
N PRO A 87 32.12 -12.92 4.27
CA PRO A 87 33.37 -13.07 5.00
C PRO A 87 34.60 -12.77 4.15
N THR A 88 34.48 -12.75 2.82
CA THR A 88 35.58 -12.42 1.91
C THR A 88 35.78 -10.92 1.75
N CYS A 89 34.80 -10.10 2.12
CA CYS A 89 34.85 -8.65 2.01
C CYS A 89 35.45 -8.02 3.28
N GLN A 90 36.66 -7.48 3.17
CA GLN A 90 37.32 -6.80 4.29
C GLN A 90 36.81 -5.36 4.54
N SER A 91 35.98 -4.82 3.64
CA SER A 91 35.44 -3.48 3.81
C SER A 91 34.28 -3.47 4.82
N PRO A 92 34.20 -2.47 5.71
CA PRO A 92 33.09 -2.38 6.64
C PRO A 92 31.77 -2.12 5.90
N LEU A 93 30.66 -2.60 6.47
CA LEU A 93 29.33 -2.25 5.99
C LEU A 93 29.10 -0.73 6.10
N PRO A 94 28.25 -0.15 5.23
CA PRO A 94 27.86 1.25 5.34
C PRO A 94 27.31 1.62 6.72
N PRO A 95 27.47 2.88 7.15
CA PRO A 95 26.91 3.34 8.43
C PRO A 95 25.38 3.20 8.43
N GLY A 96 24.76 3.07 9.59
CA GLY A 96 23.29 3.00 9.70
C GLY A 96 22.80 1.97 10.72
N THR A 97 21.48 1.86 10.87
CA THR A 97 20.81 1.06 11.90
C THR A 97 19.83 0.08 11.27
N MET A 98 19.79 -1.14 11.77
CA MET A 98 18.82 -2.15 11.31
C MET A 98 17.45 -2.02 11.99
N GLY A 99 17.30 -1.10 12.95
CA GLY A 99 16.03 -0.86 13.63
C GLY A 99 15.59 -2.02 14.52
N LEU A 100 14.28 -2.10 14.76
CA LEU A 100 13.66 -3.13 15.61
C LEU A 100 13.73 -4.52 14.94
N PRO A 101 13.78 -5.61 15.71
CA PRO A 101 13.67 -6.95 15.17
C PRO A 101 12.45 -7.12 14.25
N PHE A 102 12.67 -7.72 13.07
CA PHE A 102 11.69 -7.99 12.00
C PHE A 102 11.09 -6.75 11.31
N LEU A 103 10.66 -5.74 12.08
CA LEU A 103 10.05 -4.52 11.56
C LEU A 103 11.08 -3.58 10.92
N GLY A 104 12.32 -3.62 11.43
CA GLY A 104 13.35 -2.67 11.10
C GLY A 104 12.95 -1.23 11.41
N GLU A 105 13.04 -0.38 10.39
CA GLU A 105 12.65 1.03 10.44
C GLU A 105 11.44 1.32 9.53
N THR A 106 10.74 0.27 9.11
CA THR A 106 9.63 0.34 8.16
C THR A 106 8.51 1.25 8.67
N LEU A 107 8.10 1.09 9.93
CA LEU A 107 7.04 1.91 10.52
C LEU A 107 7.44 3.40 10.57
N GLN A 108 8.69 3.68 10.96
CA GLN A 108 9.21 5.03 10.99
C GLN A 108 9.25 5.65 9.58
N MET A 109 9.69 4.89 8.58
CA MET A 109 9.65 5.31 7.17
C MET A 109 8.23 5.61 6.70
N VAL A 110 7.26 4.73 6.97
CA VAL A 110 5.88 4.88 6.49
C VAL A 110 5.18 6.09 7.14
N LEU A 111 5.41 6.30 8.44
CA LEU A 111 4.80 7.40 9.19
C LEU A 111 5.48 8.75 8.89
N GLN A 112 6.81 8.81 8.86
CA GLN A 112 7.56 10.08 8.73
C GLN A 112 7.95 10.41 7.28
N ARG A 113 7.89 9.44 6.35
CA ARG A 113 8.10 9.61 4.89
C ARG A 113 9.36 10.43 4.56
N ARG A 114 9.18 11.64 4.00
CA ARG A 114 10.28 12.52 3.59
C ARG A 114 11.17 12.93 4.75
N THR A 115 10.61 13.10 5.94
CA THR A 115 11.35 13.49 7.16
C THR A 115 12.32 12.39 7.57
N PHE A 116 11.90 11.12 7.53
CA PHE A 116 12.79 9.99 7.78
C PHE A 116 13.98 9.99 6.82
N LEU A 117 13.72 10.18 5.52
CA LEU A 117 14.77 10.21 4.49
C LEU A 117 15.77 11.35 4.70
N LYS A 118 15.27 12.55 5.00
CA LYS A 118 16.09 13.73 5.26
C LYS A 118 16.96 13.53 6.49
N MET A 119 16.36 13.08 7.60
CA MET A 119 17.06 12.80 8.86
C MET A 119 18.16 11.75 8.67
N LYS A 120 17.87 10.64 7.99
CA LYS A 120 18.85 9.58 7.74
C LYS A 120 20.00 10.06 6.88
N ARG A 121 19.72 10.81 5.81
CA ARG A 121 20.75 11.42 4.96
C ARG A 121 21.63 12.39 5.75
N GLN A 122 21.04 13.22 6.61
CA GLN A 122 21.80 14.15 7.45
C GLN A 122 22.70 13.43 8.45
N LYS A 123 22.24 12.31 9.02
CA LYS A 123 22.98 11.56 10.04
C LYS A 123 24.07 10.64 9.47
N TYR A 124 23.78 9.94 8.36
CA TYR A 124 24.63 8.87 7.83
C TYR A 124 25.25 9.18 6.45
N GLY A 125 24.86 10.28 5.82
CA GLY A 125 25.35 10.68 4.51
C GLY A 125 24.58 10.04 3.34
N TYR A 126 25.25 9.95 2.20
CA TYR A 126 24.67 9.52 0.93
C TYR A 126 24.49 8.00 0.79
N ILE A 127 25.22 7.20 1.58
CA ILE A 127 25.17 5.75 1.56
C ILE A 127 25.00 5.26 2.99
N TYR A 128 23.90 4.56 3.27
CA TYR A 128 23.65 4.04 4.61
C TYR A 128 22.82 2.76 4.60
N LYS A 129 23.03 1.90 5.61
CA LYS A 129 22.23 0.69 5.81
C LYS A 129 20.99 0.96 6.68
N THR A 130 19.93 0.24 6.38
CA THR A 130 18.64 0.26 7.07
C THR A 130 17.94 -1.09 6.90
N HIS A 131 16.83 -1.31 7.58
CA HIS A 131 15.97 -2.46 7.33
C HIS A 131 14.55 -1.98 7.02
N LEU A 132 14.04 -2.31 5.83
CA LEU A 132 12.76 -1.82 5.33
C LEU A 132 11.97 -2.97 4.70
N PHE A 133 10.66 -3.00 4.94
CA PHE A 133 9.71 -3.95 4.36
C PHE A 133 10.12 -5.43 4.52
N GLY A 134 10.70 -5.76 5.68
CA GLY A 134 11.14 -7.13 5.97
C GLY A 134 12.50 -7.51 5.37
N SER A 135 13.29 -6.56 4.87
CA SER A 135 14.60 -6.86 4.28
C SER A 135 15.71 -5.86 4.64
N PRO A 136 16.96 -6.33 4.84
CA PRO A 136 18.14 -5.47 4.87
C PRO A 136 18.24 -4.64 3.59
N THR A 137 18.52 -3.36 3.73
CA THR A 137 18.53 -2.40 2.61
C THR A 137 19.71 -1.44 2.77
N VAL A 138 20.51 -1.29 1.72
CA VAL A 138 21.46 -0.18 1.61
C VAL A 138 20.83 0.90 0.75
N ARG A 139 20.65 2.09 1.31
CA ARG A 139 20.16 3.24 0.58
C ARG A 139 21.32 4.02 -0.01
N ILE A 140 21.24 4.28 -1.30
CA ILE A 140 22.27 4.96 -2.09
C ILE A 140 21.65 6.22 -2.70
N MET A 141 22.33 7.35 -2.54
CA MET A 141 21.90 8.67 -3.03
C MET A 141 23.07 9.40 -3.69
N GLY A 142 22.76 10.41 -4.50
CA GLY A 142 23.76 11.19 -5.23
C GLY A 142 23.99 10.64 -6.64
N SER A 143 24.18 11.53 -7.60
CA SER A 143 24.23 11.21 -9.03
C SER A 143 25.34 10.21 -9.36
N GLU A 144 26.53 10.39 -8.81
CA GLU A 144 27.68 9.50 -9.05
C GLU A 144 27.44 8.08 -8.54
N HIS A 145 26.97 7.94 -7.30
CA HIS A 145 26.67 6.64 -6.71
C HIS A 145 25.52 5.93 -7.44
N VAL A 146 24.43 6.65 -7.73
CA VAL A 146 23.28 6.10 -8.45
C VAL A 146 23.68 5.68 -9.87
N LYS A 147 24.49 6.49 -10.56
CA LYS A 147 25.03 6.13 -11.89
C LYS A 147 25.84 4.83 -11.82
N LYS A 148 26.70 4.65 -10.82
CA LYS A 148 27.48 3.40 -10.67
C LYS A 148 26.58 2.17 -10.54
N ILE A 149 25.51 2.28 -9.75
CA ILE A 149 24.53 1.20 -9.55
C ILE A 149 23.75 0.91 -10.83
N LEU A 150 23.19 1.93 -11.48
CA LEU A 150 22.41 1.77 -12.71
C LEU A 150 23.26 1.22 -13.87
N MET A 151 24.51 1.64 -14.01
CA MET A 151 25.44 1.14 -15.04
C MET A 151 25.95 -0.28 -14.75
N SER A 152 25.70 -0.80 -13.56
CA SER A 152 26.12 -2.14 -13.12
C SER A 152 24.93 -3.10 -12.95
N GLU A 153 23.79 -2.78 -13.55
CA GLU A 153 22.63 -3.67 -13.59
C GLU A 153 23.00 -5.01 -14.25
N HIS A 154 22.55 -6.11 -13.67
CA HIS A 154 22.88 -7.49 -14.02
C HIS A 154 24.35 -7.90 -13.81
N LYS A 155 25.19 -7.03 -13.24
CA LYS A 155 26.58 -7.35 -12.84
C LYS A 155 26.77 -7.30 -11.33
N LEU A 156 26.38 -6.17 -10.71
CA LEU A 156 26.47 -5.95 -9.26
C LEU A 156 25.10 -5.98 -8.58
N VAL A 157 24.06 -5.59 -9.32
CA VAL A 157 22.70 -5.47 -8.79
C VAL A 157 21.69 -6.04 -9.77
N ALA A 158 20.55 -6.48 -9.26
CA ALA A 158 19.36 -6.76 -10.04
C ALA A 158 18.19 -5.94 -9.48
N ALA A 159 17.27 -5.53 -10.35
CA ALA A 159 16.01 -4.94 -9.91
C ALA A 159 15.28 -5.91 -8.99
N GLN A 160 14.74 -5.42 -7.89
CA GLN A 160 14.06 -6.24 -6.90
C GLN A 160 13.03 -5.39 -6.16
N TRP A 161 11.82 -5.90 -6.04
CA TRP A 161 10.76 -5.28 -5.26
C TRP A 161 10.59 -5.95 -3.88
N PRO A 162 10.06 -5.22 -2.88
CA PRO A 162 9.68 -5.81 -1.60
C PRO A 162 8.73 -6.98 -1.77
N ALA A 163 8.80 -7.96 -0.87
CA ALA A 163 8.00 -9.18 -0.97
C ALA A 163 6.48 -8.91 -1.09
N SER A 164 5.96 -7.91 -0.38
CA SER A 164 4.55 -7.48 -0.49
C SER A 164 4.17 -7.04 -1.91
N VAL A 165 5.00 -6.21 -2.56
CA VAL A 165 4.79 -5.75 -3.93
C VAL A 165 4.77 -6.95 -4.88
N ARG A 166 5.73 -7.87 -4.73
CA ARG A 166 5.83 -9.04 -5.61
C ARG A 166 4.61 -9.96 -5.49
N LEU A 167 4.14 -10.19 -4.28
CA LEU A 167 2.97 -11.03 -4.02
C LEU A 167 1.68 -10.39 -4.54
N ILE A 168 1.52 -9.07 -4.38
CA ILE A 168 0.31 -8.35 -4.83
C ILE A 168 0.28 -8.19 -6.36
N LEU A 169 1.40 -7.83 -6.99
CA LEU A 169 1.46 -7.73 -8.46
C LEU A 169 1.47 -9.11 -9.13
N GLY A 170 2.00 -10.13 -8.46
CA GLY A 170 2.03 -11.50 -8.93
C GLY A 170 3.32 -11.90 -9.65
N SER A 171 3.61 -13.20 -9.70
CA SER A 171 4.93 -13.71 -10.15
C SER A 171 5.22 -13.52 -11.63
N HIS A 172 4.20 -13.35 -12.46
CA HIS A 172 4.31 -13.13 -13.90
C HIS A 172 4.39 -11.64 -14.29
N ALA A 173 4.27 -10.71 -13.34
CA ALA A 173 4.49 -9.30 -13.59
C ALA A 173 5.92 -9.04 -14.11
N LEU A 174 6.06 -8.10 -15.06
CA LEU A 174 7.33 -7.68 -15.65
C LEU A 174 8.33 -7.25 -14.57
N SER A 175 7.87 -6.49 -13.57
CA SER A 175 8.64 -6.02 -12.41
C SER A 175 9.25 -7.14 -11.58
N ASN A 176 8.71 -8.36 -11.67
CA ASN A 176 9.21 -9.56 -11.00
C ASN A 176 10.03 -10.48 -11.92
N ALA A 177 10.12 -10.16 -13.21
CA ALA A 177 10.91 -10.91 -14.17
C ALA A 177 12.37 -10.43 -14.20
N HIS A 178 13.29 -11.35 -14.55
CA HIS A 178 14.71 -11.04 -14.73
C HIS A 178 15.26 -11.61 -16.04
N GLY A 179 16.42 -11.12 -16.47
CA GLY A 179 17.18 -11.67 -17.58
C GLY A 179 16.38 -11.78 -18.89
N ALA A 180 16.45 -12.96 -19.52
CA ALA A 180 15.81 -13.23 -20.80
C ALA A 180 14.27 -13.13 -20.73
N LEU A 181 13.66 -13.59 -19.64
CA LEU A 181 12.21 -13.51 -19.43
C LEU A 181 11.74 -12.05 -19.39
N HIS A 182 12.42 -11.22 -18.61
CA HIS A 182 12.15 -9.78 -18.57
C HIS A 182 12.30 -9.13 -19.94
N LYS A 183 13.38 -9.44 -20.67
CA LYS A 183 13.61 -8.89 -22.03
C LYS A 183 12.50 -9.28 -23.00
N SER A 184 12.02 -10.53 -22.97
CA SER A 184 10.93 -10.99 -23.82
C SER A 184 9.61 -10.30 -23.48
N LYS A 185 9.21 -10.30 -22.20
CA LYS A 185 7.98 -9.64 -21.72
C LYS A 185 8.00 -8.13 -22.00
N LYS A 186 9.12 -7.46 -21.71
CA LYS A 186 9.29 -6.03 -22.01
C LYS A 186 9.10 -5.75 -23.49
N LYS A 187 9.68 -6.57 -24.38
CA LYS A 187 9.52 -6.41 -25.82
C LYS A 187 8.05 -6.52 -26.25
N ALA A 188 7.29 -7.43 -25.64
CA ALA A 188 5.86 -7.57 -25.89
C ALA A 188 5.08 -6.32 -25.43
N ILE A 189 5.29 -5.89 -24.17
CA ILE A 189 4.65 -4.72 -23.58
C ILE A 189 4.94 -3.44 -24.36
N MET A 190 6.18 -3.25 -24.82
CA MET A 190 6.57 -2.06 -25.58
C MET A 190 5.81 -1.90 -26.91
N LYS A 191 5.18 -2.96 -27.45
CA LYS A 191 4.32 -2.85 -28.64
C LYS A 191 3.06 -2.04 -28.36
N ALA A 192 2.51 -2.14 -27.15
CA ALA A 192 1.37 -1.34 -26.72
C ALA A 192 1.73 0.15 -26.53
N PHE A 193 3.01 0.49 -26.52
CA PHE A 193 3.51 1.86 -26.44
C PHE A 193 4.26 2.27 -27.71
N SER A 194 3.99 1.60 -28.84
CA SER A 194 4.49 2.03 -30.15
C SER A 194 3.84 3.35 -30.57
N ARG A 195 4.44 4.03 -31.54
CA ARG A 195 3.88 5.27 -32.09
C ARG A 195 2.46 5.03 -32.63
N GLU A 196 2.29 3.95 -33.39
CA GLU A 196 1.03 3.57 -34.03
C GLU A 196 -0.06 3.29 -32.98
N ALA A 197 0.28 2.57 -31.91
CA ALA A 197 -0.65 2.31 -30.79
C ALA A 197 -1.03 3.62 -30.07
N MET A 198 -0.06 4.49 -29.79
CA MET A 198 -0.31 5.78 -29.13
C MET A 198 -1.20 6.70 -29.96
N GLU A 199 -1.04 6.73 -31.29
CA GLU A 199 -1.91 7.51 -32.18
C GLU A 199 -3.38 7.06 -32.09
N GLN A 200 -3.62 5.76 -31.89
CA GLN A 200 -4.97 5.20 -31.67
C GLN A 200 -5.55 5.57 -30.29
N TYR A 201 -4.71 5.83 -29.30
CA TYR A 201 -5.17 6.18 -27.94
C TYR A 201 -5.59 7.65 -27.80
N ILE A 202 -5.08 8.55 -28.65
CA ILE A 202 -5.34 10.00 -28.57
C ILE A 202 -6.85 10.34 -28.54
N PRO A 203 -7.71 9.77 -29.41
CA PRO A 203 -9.14 10.05 -29.37
C PRO A 203 -9.78 9.69 -28.02
N VAL A 204 -9.43 8.54 -27.45
CA VAL A 204 -9.92 8.06 -26.15
C VAL A 204 -9.46 8.97 -25.02
N ILE A 205 -8.17 9.34 -25.00
CA ILE A 205 -7.63 10.30 -24.01
C ILE A 205 -8.38 11.64 -24.10
N ARG A 206 -8.59 12.14 -25.32
CA ARG A 206 -9.28 13.42 -25.55
C ARG A 206 -10.72 13.37 -25.05
N GLU A 207 -11.43 12.29 -25.32
CA GLU A 207 -12.80 12.08 -24.85
C GLU A 207 -12.86 12.12 -23.31
N GLU A 208 -12.04 11.32 -22.63
CA GLU A 208 -12.00 11.25 -21.17
C GLU A 208 -11.62 12.57 -20.52
N VAL A 209 -10.61 13.25 -21.05
CA VAL A 209 -10.16 14.56 -20.54
C VAL A 209 -11.24 15.62 -20.73
N ARG A 210 -11.90 15.67 -21.90
CA ARG A 210 -12.98 16.64 -22.14
C ARG A 210 -14.15 16.41 -21.18
N CYS A 211 -14.61 15.17 -21.08
CA CYS A 211 -15.68 14.80 -20.15
C CYS A 211 -15.36 15.21 -18.70
N ALA A 212 -14.14 14.91 -18.24
CA ALA A 212 -13.71 15.29 -16.90
C ALA A 212 -13.67 16.81 -16.70
N VAL A 213 -13.08 17.55 -17.64
CA VAL A 213 -13.01 19.03 -17.56
C VAL A 213 -14.40 19.65 -17.60
N ASP A 214 -15.30 19.17 -18.47
CA ASP A 214 -16.67 19.69 -18.56
C ASP A 214 -17.42 19.46 -17.23
N ASN A 215 -17.27 18.28 -16.61
CA ASN A 215 -17.84 18.00 -15.30
C ASN A 215 -17.26 18.89 -14.19
N TRP A 216 -15.94 19.12 -14.21
CA TRP A 216 -15.28 20.01 -13.25
C TRP A 216 -15.74 21.46 -13.39
N LEU A 217 -16.01 21.93 -14.61
CA LEU A 217 -16.48 23.29 -14.89
C LEU A 217 -17.96 23.49 -14.54
N GLN A 218 -18.77 22.42 -14.59
CA GLN A 218 -20.17 22.46 -14.19
C GLN A 218 -20.38 22.36 -12.67
N SER A 219 -19.33 21.96 -11.93
CA SER A 219 -19.39 21.90 -10.47
C SER A 219 -19.34 23.30 -9.86
N ASP A 220 -20.33 23.65 -9.05
CA ASP A 220 -20.36 24.91 -8.29
C ASP A 220 -19.30 24.98 -7.16
N SER A 221 -18.59 23.86 -6.91
CA SER A 221 -17.67 23.71 -5.80
C SER A 221 -16.20 23.68 -6.24
N CYS A 222 -15.31 24.07 -5.33
CA CYS A 222 -13.87 23.94 -5.55
C CYS A 222 -13.50 22.47 -5.78
N VAL A 223 -12.85 22.19 -6.92
CA VAL A 223 -12.48 20.84 -7.32
C VAL A 223 -11.19 20.41 -6.61
N LEU A 224 -11.23 19.27 -5.91
CA LEU A 224 -10.03 18.63 -5.37
C LEU A 224 -9.29 17.90 -6.50
N MET A 225 -8.24 18.54 -7.01
CA MET A 225 -7.55 18.09 -8.22
C MET A 225 -6.96 16.68 -8.13
N TYR A 226 -6.30 16.32 -7.01
CA TYR A 226 -5.62 15.00 -6.92
C TYR A 226 -6.58 13.81 -6.96
N PRO A 227 -7.67 13.77 -6.17
CA PRO A 227 -8.70 12.72 -6.30
C PRO A 227 -9.33 12.65 -7.69
N GLU A 228 -9.65 13.80 -8.30
CA GLU A 228 -10.22 13.84 -9.65
C GLU A 228 -9.25 13.34 -10.72
N MET A 229 -7.97 13.70 -10.61
CA MET A 229 -6.95 13.27 -11.54
C MET A 229 -6.68 11.77 -11.43
N LYS A 230 -6.74 11.19 -10.22
CA LYS A 230 -6.69 9.72 -10.04
C LYS A 230 -7.84 9.04 -10.77
N ARG A 231 -9.09 9.47 -10.54
CA ARG A 231 -10.27 8.96 -11.27
C ARG A 231 -10.10 9.04 -12.79
N LEU A 232 -9.68 10.20 -13.30
CA LEU A 232 -9.45 10.41 -14.73
C LEU A 232 -8.38 9.47 -15.28
N MET A 233 -7.22 9.36 -14.64
CA MET A 233 -6.15 8.47 -15.10
C MET A 233 -6.54 7.00 -15.00
N PHE A 234 -7.37 6.63 -14.01
CA PHE A 234 -7.90 5.28 -13.88
C PHE A 234 -8.80 4.92 -15.07
N ARG A 235 -9.76 5.80 -15.42
CA ARG A 235 -10.61 5.61 -16.61
C ARG A 235 -9.80 5.49 -17.89
N ILE A 236 -8.85 6.40 -18.11
CA ILE A 236 -7.94 6.38 -19.26
C ILE A 236 -7.20 5.03 -19.33
N ALA A 237 -6.60 4.60 -18.22
CA ALA A 237 -5.84 3.35 -18.16
C ALA A 237 -6.73 2.12 -18.40
N MET A 238 -7.93 2.07 -17.80
CA MET A 238 -8.90 0.98 -18.02
C MET A 238 -9.33 0.86 -19.49
N ARG A 239 -9.57 1.98 -20.17
CA ARG A 239 -10.00 1.98 -21.58
C ARG A 239 -8.85 1.69 -22.55
N ILE A 240 -7.67 2.26 -22.32
CA ILE A 240 -6.54 2.15 -23.26
C ILE A 240 -5.72 0.88 -23.03
N LEU A 241 -5.48 0.53 -21.76
CA LEU A 241 -4.62 -0.60 -21.43
C LEU A 241 -5.41 -1.90 -21.38
N LEU A 242 -6.65 -1.86 -20.91
CA LEU A 242 -7.47 -3.06 -20.70
C LEU A 242 -8.68 -3.13 -21.63
N GLY A 243 -8.95 -2.09 -22.40
CA GLY A 243 -10.01 -2.09 -23.41
C GLY A 243 -11.42 -2.18 -22.85
N PHE A 244 -11.67 -1.65 -21.65
CA PHE A 244 -13.02 -1.54 -21.09
C PHE A 244 -13.87 -0.55 -21.90
N GLU A 245 -15.15 -0.84 -22.03
CA GLU A 245 -16.13 0.06 -22.65
C GLU A 245 -16.56 1.17 -21.67
N PRO A 246 -16.96 2.37 -22.16
CA PRO A 246 -17.45 3.47 -21.33
C PRO A 246 -18.60 3.08 -20.40
N GLU A 247 -19.50 2.20 -20.84
CA GLU A 247 -20.66 1.74 -20.07
C GLU A 247 -20.25 0.82 -18.91
N GLN A 248 -19.18 0.05 -19.09
CA GLN A 248 -18.64 -0.86 -18.07
C GLN A 248 -17.84 -0.13 -17.00
N THR A 249 -17.22 0.98 -17.37
CA THR A 249 -16.52 1.83 -16.41
C THR A 249 -17.52 2.56 -15.54
N LYS A 250 -18.56 3.21 -16.10
CA LYS A 250 -19.49 4.07 -15.35
C LYS A 250 -20.25 3.42 -14.18
N THR A 251 -20.71 2.17 -14.31
CA THR A 251 -21.60 1.54 -13.30
C THR A 251 -20.86 1.19 -12.00
N ASP A 252 -19.61 0.73 -12.10
CA ASP A 252 -18.81 0.25 -10.96
C ASP A 252 -17.52 1.08 -10.76
N GLU A 253 -17.37 2.24 -11.43
CA GLU A 253 -16.11 3.01 -11.48
C GLU A 253 -15.57 3.32 -10.10
N LEU A 254 -16.43 3.88 -9.24
CA LEU A 254 -16.03 4.38 -7.92
C LEU A 254 -15.53 3.21 -7.05
N GLU A 255 -16.26 2.11 -7.05
CA GLU A 255 -15.88 0.91 -6.31
C GLU A 255 -14.56 0.33 -6.85
N LEU A 256 -14.40 0.24 -8.18
CA LEU A 256 -13.17 -0.25 -8.77
C LEU A 256 -11.97 0.63 -8.45
N VAL A 257 -12.13 1.96 -8.51
CA VAL A 257 -11.08 2.91 -8.12
C VAL A 257 -10.72 2.72 -6.65
N GLU A 258 -11.70 2.62 -5.76
CA GLU A 258 -11.46 2.43 -4.32
C GLU A 258 -10.74 1.11 -4.02
N VAL A 259 -11.17 0.01 -4.65
CA VAL A 259 -10.50 -1.30 -4.54
C VAL A 259 -9.08 -1.22 -5.07
N PHE A 260 -8.86 -0.55 -6.20
CA PHE A 260 -7.54 -0.36 -6.78
C PHE A 260 -6.62 0.49 -5.90
N GLU A 261 -7.14 1.56 -5.31
CA GLU A 261 -6.41 2.38 -4.35
C GLU A 261 -6.06 1.61 -3.07
N GLU A 262 -6.96 0.75 -2.57
CA GLU A 262 -6.66 -0.13 -1.44
C GLU A 262 -5.56 -1.13 -1.80
N MET A 263 -5.53 -1.66 -3.03
CA MET A 263 -4.41 -2.48 -3.51
C MET A 263 -3.09 -1.70 -3.50
N ILE A 264 -3.06 -0.50 -4.12
CA ILE A 264 -1.85 0.34 -4.22
C ILE A 264 -1.31 0.72 -2.84
N LYS A 265 -2.20 1.15 -1.94
CA LYS A 265 -1.86 1.57 -0.58
C LYS A 265 -1.15 0.45 0.20
N ASN A 266 -1.44 -0.80 -0.12
CA ASN A 266 -0.90 -1.97 0.56
C ASN A 266 0.28 -2.63 -0.18
N LEU A 267 0.71 -2.12 -1.34
CA LEU A 267 1.89 -2.63 -2.07
C LEU A 267 3.16 -2.64 -1.19
N PHE A 268 3.34 -1.61 -0.37
CA PHE A 268 4.51 -1.44 0.51
C PHE A 268 4.16 -1.78 1.97
N SER A 269 3.63 -2.97 2.22
CA SER A 269 3.36 -3.49 3.56
C SER A 269 4.46 -4.43 4.06
N LEU A 270 4.37 -4.85 5.32
CA LEU A 270 5.14 -6.01 5.79
C LEU A 270 4.63 -7.28 5.09
N PRO A 271 5.49 -8.27 4.83
CA PRO A 271 5.12 -9.51 4.18
C PRO A 271 4.51 -10.51 5.18
N ILE A 272 3.44 -10.10 5.85
CA ILE A 272 2.72 -10.90 6.83
C ILE A 272 1.28 -10.99 6.34
N ASP A 273 0.81 -12.19 6.02
CA ASP A 273 -0.54 -12.43 5.52
C ASP A 273 -1.48 -12.87 6.66
N VAL A 274 -2.08 -11.89 7.34
CA VAL A 274 -3.10 -12.10 8.40
C VAL A 274 -4.26 -11.13 8.22
N PRO A 275 -5.49 -11.41 8.69
CA PRO A 275 -6.71 -10.67 8.32
C PRO A 275 -6.71 -9.14 8.50
N PHE A 276 -5.83 -8.60 9.34
CA PHE A 276 -5.68 -7.17 9.59
C PHE A 276 -4.42 -6.54 8.98
N SER A 277 -3.55 -7.35 8.38
CA SER A 277 -2.30 -6.89 7.75
C SER A 277 -2.56 -6.15 6.44
N GLY A 278 -1.59 -5.32 6.04
CA GLY A 278 -1.63 -4.66 4.74
C GLY A 278 -1.60 -5.66 3.58
N LEU A 279 -0.75 -6.69 3.66
CA LEU A 279 -0.62 -7.69 2.59
C LEU A 279 -1.94 -8.41 2.34
N TYR A 280 -2.63 -8.84 3.40
CA TYR A 280 -3.95 -9.48 3.29
C TYR A 280 -4.98 -8.58 2.58
N ARG A 281 -5.04 -7.29 2.95
CA ARG A 281 -5.94 -6.32 2.31
C ARG A 281 -5.59 -6.09 0.85
N GLY A 282 -4.29 -5.99 0.54
CA GLY A 282 -3.78 -5.85 -0.82
C GLY A 282 -4.12 -7.06 -1.70
N LEU A 283 -3.94 -8.28 -1.19
CA LEU A 283 -4.29 -9.52 -1.90
C LEU A 283 -5.80 -9.66 -2.11
N ARG A 284 -6.62 -9.29 -1.12
CA ARG A 284 -8.08 -9.28 -1.28
C ARG A 284 -8.52 -8.31 -2.38
N ALA A 285 -7.96 -7.09 -2.38
CA ALA A 285 -8.23 -6.10 -3.41
C ALA A 285 -7.77 -6.58 -4.81
N ARG A 286 -6.56 -7.15 -4.91
CA ARG A 286 -6.04 -7.78 -6.14
C ARG A 286 -7.03 -8.81 -6.69
N ASN A 287 -7.58 -9.68 -5.85
CA ASN A 287 -8.50 -10.73 -6.32
C ASN A 287 -9.79 -10.17 -6.94
N ILE A 288 -10.32 -9.06 -6.41
CA ILE A 288 -11.49 -8.37 -6.98
C ILE A 288 -11.13 -7.78 -8.35
N ILE A 289 -9.99 -7.09 -8.46
CA ILE A 289 -9.49 -6.51 -9.72
C ILE A 289 -9.27 -7.62 -10.76
N HIS A 290 -8.62 -8.71 -10.37
CA HIS A 290 -8.40 -9.88 -11.22
C HIS A 290 -9.73 -10.46 -11.73
N SER A 291 -10.76 -10.54 -10.90
CA SER A 291 -12.08 -11.02 -11.33
C SER A 291 -12.68 -10.13 -12.43
N LYS A 292 -12.62 -8.81 -12.28
CA LYS A 292 -13.16 -7.88 -13.29
C LYS A 292 -12.34 -7.91 -14.59
N ILE A 293 -11.02 -7.98 -14.48
CA ILE A 293 -10.13 -8.13 -15.65
C ILE A 293 -10.45 -9.43 -16.39
N GLU A 294 -10.64 -10.54 -15.66
CA GLU A 294 -10.99 -11.83 -16.25
C GLU A 294 -12.31 -11.79 -17.02
N GLN A 295 -13.34 -11.17 -16.45
CA GLN A 295 -14.64 -10.98 -17.10
C GLN A 295 -14.49 -10.19 -18.41
N ASN A 296 -13.69 -9.11 -18.38
CA ASN A 296 -13.45 -8.28 -19.55
C ASN A 296 -12.67 -9.05 -20.64
N ILE A 297 -11.65 -9.83 -20.27
CA ILE A 297 -10.91 -10.69 -21.21
C ILE A 297 -11.86 -11.71 -21.85
N LYS A 298 -12.68 -12.41 -21.05
CA LYS A 298 -13.64 -13.39 -21.56
C LYS A 298 -14.63 -12.78 -22.57
N LYS A 299 -15.16 -11.59 -22.26
CA LYS A 299 -16.05 -10.84 -23.17
C LYS A 299 -15.35 -10.45 -24.48
N LYS A 300 -14.08 -10.05 -24.41
CA LYS A 300 -13.29 -9.73 -25.61
C LYS A 300 -13.08 -10.96 -26.48
N LEU A 301 -12.67 -12.07 -25.87
CA LEU A 301 -12.41 -13.32 -26.58
C LEU A 301 -13.68 -13.91 -27.24
N SER A 302 -14.86 -13.69 -26.66
CA SER A 302 -16.13 -14.11 -27.28
C SER A 302 -16.57 -13.23 -28.45
N ASN A 303 -16.01 -12.03 -28.60
CA ASN A 303 -16.43 -11.02 -29.58
C ASN A 303 -15.42 -10.79 -30.71
N ILE A 304 -14.45 -11.72 -30.90
CA ILE A 304 -13.35 -11.60 -31.87
C ILE A 304 -13.84 -11.45 -33.33
N ASP A 305 -15.07 -11.86 -33.65
CA ASP A 305 -15.64 -11.75 -34.99
C ASP A 305 -16.02 -10.32 -35.40
N ASN A 306 -16.05 -9.36 -34.47
CA ASN A 306 -16.29 -7.96 -34.80
C ASN A 306 -14.98 -7.27 -35.19
N ASN A 307 -14.89 -6.93 -36.48
CA ASN A 307 -13.79 -6.27 -37.21
C ASN A 307 -13.46 -4.86 -36.66
N ASN A 308 -13.14 -4.75 -35.37
CA ASN A 308 -12.85 -3.48 -34.72
C ASN A 308 -11.34 -3.21 -34.84
N ASN A 309 -10.97 -2.20 -35.63
CA ASN A 309 -9.58 -1.83 -35.89
C ASN A 309 -8.83 -1.28 -34.65
N TYR A 310 -9.53 -1.05 -33.53
CA TYR A 310 -8.95 -0.54 -32.30
C TYR A 310 -8.40 -1.69 -31.43
N LYS A 311 -7.09 -1.68 -31.16
CA LYS A 311 -6.44 -2.67 -30.29
C LYS A 311 -5.93 -2.01 -29.01
N ASP A 312 -6.46 -2.44 -27.87
CA ASP A 312 -5.92 -2.06 -26.56
C ASP A 312 -4.60 -2.80 -26.24
N ALA A 313 -3.90 -2.33 -25.21
CA ALA A 313 -2.61 -2.89 -24.82
C ALA A 313 -2.69 -4.39 -24.48
N LEU A 314 -3.78 -4.81 -23.82
CA LEU A 314 -3.98 -6.19 -23.39
C LEU A 314 -4.18 -7.12 -24.60
N GLN A 315 -4.97 -6.70 -25.59
CA GLN A 315 -5.16 -7.44 -26.83
C GLN A 315 -3.84 -7.63 -27.58
N LEU A 316 -3.02 -6.57 -27.67
CA LEU A 316 -1.69 -6.64 -28.31
C LEU A 316 -0.74 -7.62 -27.59
N LEU A 317 -0.87 -7.76 -26.27
CA LEU A 317 -0.10 -8.72 -25.48
C LEU A 317 -0.56 -10.16 -25.69
N ILE A 318 -1.86 -10.40 -25.72
CA ILE A 318 -2.44 -11.72 -25.97
C ILE A 318 -2.01 -12.23 -27.36
N GLU A 319 -2.16 -11.40 -28.39
CA GLU A 319 -1.74 -11.73 -29.76
C GLU A 319 -0.22 -11.95 -29.89
N ASP A 320 0.60 -11.29 -29.07
CA ASP A 320 2.04 -11.53 -29.07
C ASP A 320 2.42 -12.91 -28.53
N GLY A 321 1.70 -13.39 -27.52
CA GLY A 321 1.89 -14.72 -26.96
C GLY A 321 1.45 -15.82 -27.91
N GLU A 322 0.27 -15.67 -28.51
CA GLU A 322 -0.25 -16.63 -29.50
C GLU A 322 0.69 -16.82 -30.69
N ARG A 323 1.28 -15.73 -31.21
CA ARG A 323 2.26 -15.79 -32.32
C ARG A 323 3.54 -16.56 -31.99
N LYS A 324 3.90 -16.70 -30.71
CA LYS A 324 5.09 -17.43 -30.28
C LYS A 324 4.79 -18.90 -29.95
N GLU A 325 3.56 -19.36 -30.19
CA GLU A 325 3.05 -20.67 -29.73
C GLU A 325 3.13 -20.84 -28.20
N GLU A 326 3.37 -19.75 -27.47
CA GLU A 326 3.35 -19.70 -26.01
C GLU A 326 1.91 -19.39 -25.58
N ARG A 327 1.16 -20.40 -25.12
CA ARG A 327 -0.16 -20.16 -24.52
C ARG A 327 0.03 -19.35 -23.23
N VAL A 328 -0.28 -18.06 -23.29
CA VAL A 328 -0.29 -17.18 -22.11
C VAL A 328 -1.44 -17.60 -21.21
N SER A 329 -1.14 -17.94 -19.96
CA SER A 329 -2.17 -18.34 -19.00
C SER A 329 -3.07 -17.15 -18.62
N MET A 330 -4.32 -17.42 -18.26
CA MET A 330 -5.23 -16.37 -17.78
C MET A 330 -4.64 -15.61 -16.57
N GLU A 331 -3.94 -16.30 -15.67
CA GLU A 331 -3.30 -15.66 -14.52
C GLU A 331 -2.20 -14.68 -14.95
N GLU A 332 -1.36 -15.07 -15.91
CA GLU A 332 -0.32 -14.21 -16.47
C GLU A 332 -0.87 -12.96 -17.16
N ILE A 333 -2.00 -13.10 -17.88
CA ILE A 333 -2.69 -11.96 -18.50
C ILE A 333 -3.23 -11.01 -17.42
N LYS A 334 -3.85 -11.54 -16.36
CA LYS A 334 -4.39 -10.72 -15.25
C LYS A 334 -3.30 -9.99 -14.48
N GLU A 335 -2.17 -10.64 -14.22
CA GLU A 335 -1.04 -10.01 -13.53
C GLU A 335 -0.38 -8.93 -14.40
N SER A 336 -0.21 -9.18 -15.71
CA SER A 336 0.31 -8.18 -16.65
C SER A 336 -0.64 -6.97 -16.78
N ALA A 337 -1.95 -7.22 -16.85
CA ALA A 337 -2.98 -6.17 -16.86
C ALA A 337 -2.95 -5.32 -15.58
N THR A 338 -2.86 -5.96 -14.41
CA THR A 338 -2.79 -5.28 -13.12
C THR A 338 -1.54 -4.41 -13.01
N GLU A 339 -0.40 -4.89 -13.50
CA GLU A 339 0.84 -4.12 -13.53
C GLU A 339 0.76 -2.90 -14.47
N LEU A 340 0.17 -3.07 -15.67
CA LEU A 340 -0.05 -1.97 -16.60
C LEU A 340 -0.94 -0.88 -15.97
N LEU A 341 -2.03 -1.30 -15.31
CA LEU A 341 -2.93 -0.39 -14.62
C LEU A 341 -2.21 0.34 -13.47
N PHE A 342 -1.37 -0.37 -12.70
CA PHE A 342 -0.54 0.22 -11.65
C PHE A 342 0.41 1.28 -12.19
N GLY A 343 1.14 0.97 -13.27
CA GLY A 343 2.06 1.91 -13.89
C GLY A 343 1.36 3.14 -14.46
N GLY A 344 0.18 2.96 -15.07
CA GLY A 344 -0.56 4.00 -15.79
C GLY A 344 -1.44 4.91 -14.93
N HIS A 345 -1.68 4.59 -13.66
CA HIS A 345 -2.62 5.32 -12.80
C HIS A 345 -1.96 6.37 -11.89
N GLU A 346 -1.24 5.93 -10.84
CA GLU A 346 -0.80 6.84 -9.76
C GLU A 346 0.27 7.83 -10.24
N THR A 347 1.19 7.36 -11.10
CA THR A 347 2.32 8.16 -11.60
C THR A 347 1.87 9.31 -12.50
N THR A 348 0.94 9.03 -13.42
CA THR A 348 0.35 10.00 -14.34
C THR A 348 -0.57 10.95 -13.60
N ALA A 349 -1.36 10.47 -12.63
CA ALA A 349 -2.24 11.31 -11.81
C ALA A 349 -1.46 12.33 -10.98
N SER A 350 -0.37 11.90 -10.34
CA SER A 350 0.55 12.80 -9.62
C SER A 350 1.21 13.80 -10.56
N THR A 351 1.63 13.38 -11.75
CA THR A 351 2.28 14.25 -12.73
C THR A 351 1.30 15.30 -13.26
N ALA A 352 0.09 14.91 -13.66
CA ALA A 352 -0.93 15.82 -14.16
C ALA A 352 -1.42 16.79 -13.07
N THR A 353 -1.56 16.32 -11.83
CA THR A 353 -1.88 17.21 -10.70
C THR A 353 -0.77 18.24 -10.48
N SER A 354 0.48 17.81 -10.52
CA SER A 354 1.64 18.72 -10.39
C SER A 354 1.67 19.73 -11.54
N LEU A 355 1.38 19.29 -12.77
CA LEU A 355 1.27 20.17 -13.94
C LEU A 355 0.23 21.26 -13.69
N VAL A 356 -1.00 20.90 -13.30
CA VAL A 356 -2.08 21.87 -13.02
C VAL A 356 -1.66 22.84 -11.91
N MET A 357 -1.06 22.32 -10.83
CA MET A 357 -0.55 23.14 -9.73
C MET A 357 0.50 24.17 -10.22
N PHE A 358 1.52 23.72 -10.95
CA PHE A 358 2.58 24.61 -11.44
C PHE A 358 2.06 25.62 -12.47
N LEU A 359 1.13 25.23 -13.35
CA LEU A 359 0.49 26.16 -14.28
C LEU A 359 -0.33 27.22 -13.53
N GLY A 360 -1.03 26.84 -12.46
CA GLY A 360 -1.74 27.77 -11.58
C GLY A 360 -0.82 28.77 -10.87
N LEU A 361 0.40 28.35 -10.51
CA LEU A 361 1.41 29.21 -9.88
C LEU A 361 2.16 30.11 -10.88
N HIS A 362 2.16 29.77 -12.17
CA HIS A 362 3.00 30.42 -13.18
C HIS A 362 2.19 30.88 -14.42
N ALA A 363 1.38 31.93 -14.25
CA ALA A 363 0.51 32.46 -15.31
C ALA A 363 1.23 32.85 -16.64
N HIS A 364 2.51 33.24 -16.57
CA HIS A 364 3.30 33.54 -17.78
C HIS A 364 3.57 32.28 -18.64
N VAL A 365 3.74 31.11 -18.00
CA VAL A 365 3.89 29.82 -18.69
C VAL A 365 2.58 29.46 -19.39
N VAL A 366 1.44 29.68 -18.75
CA VAL A 366 0.11 29.46 -19.34
C VAL A 366 -0.08 30.29 -20.61
N ARG A 367 0.31 31.58 -20.58
CA ARG A 367 0.25 32.43 -21.78
C ARG A 367 1.13 31.91 -22.91
N LYS A 368 2.37 31.50 -22.61
CA LYS A 368 3.29 30.94 -23.60
C LYS A 368 2.75 29.64 -24.21
N MET A 369 2.21 28.75 -23.38
CA MET A 369 1.58 27.51 -23.83
C MET A 369 0.37 27.77 -24.73
N ARG A 370 -0.50 28.73 -24.38
CA ARG A 370 -1.65 29.11 -25.23
C ARG A 370 -1.21 29.62 -26.60
N HIS A 371 -0.15 30.44 -26.65
CA HIS A 371 0.42 30.92 -27.91
C HIS A 371 0.95 29.76 -28.76
N GLU A 372 1.70 28.84 -28.16
CA GLU A 372 2.21 27.65 -28.87
C GLU A 372 1.07 26.78 -29.43
N LEU A 373 0.01 26.56 -28.65
CA LEU A 373 -1.16 25.80 -29.10
C LEU A 373 -1.92 26.51 -30.24
N GLN A 374 -2.00 27.83 -30.21
CA GLN A 374 -2.60 28.62 -31.30
C GLN A 374 -1.79 28.51 -32.59
N GLU A 375 -0.47 28.67 -32.49
CA GLU A 375 0.44 28.65 -33.63
C GLU A 375 0.54 27.27 -34.28
N LYS A 376 0.67 26.21 -33.48
CA LYS A 376 0.96 24.86 -33.98
C LYS A 376 -0.27 23.98 -34.18
N VAL A 377 -1.34 24.20 -33.41
CA VAL A 377 -2.54 23.34 -33.39
C VAL A 377 -3.76 24.07 -33.94
N GLY A 378 -3.70 25.39 -34.14
CA GLY A 378 -4.79 26.17 -34.73
C GLY A 378 -6.01 26.33 -33.81
N ILE A 379 -5.85 26.15 -32.49
CA ILE A 379 -6.95 26.34 -31.54
C ILE A 379 -7.26 27.83 -31.42
N ALA A 380 -8.30 28.31 -32.11
CA ALA A 380 -8.75 29.69 -32.04
C ALA A 380 -9.09 30.12 -30.60
N ARG A 381 -8.91 31.41 -30.28
CA ARG A 381 -9.25 32.04 -28.99
C ARG A 381 -10.69 31.65 -28.60
N GLY A 382 -10.84 30.77 -27.61
CA GLY A 382 -12.13 30.56 -26.95
C GLY A 382 -12.62 31.91 -26.43
N ARG A 383 -13.84 32.31 -26.80
CA ARG A 383 -14.50 33.54 -26.31
C ARG A 383 -14.64 33.48 -24.79
N GLY A 384 -13.65 33.98 -24.04
CA GLY A 384 -13.68 33.92 -22.58
C GLY A 384 -12.56 34.67 -21.84
N GLU A 385 -11.74 35.47 -22.52
CA GLU A 385 -10.75 36.32 -21.84
C GLU A 385 -11.28 37.76 -21.70
N ALA A 386 -12.04 38.02 -20.63
CA ALA A 386 -12.17 39.36 -20.02
C ALA A 386 -12.79 39.31 -18.62
N ARG A 387 -12.33 38.44 -17.73
CA ARG A 387 -12.34 38.75 -16.30
C ARG A 387 -10.98 38.41 -15.73
N ALA A 388 -10.14 39.43 -15.61
CA ALA A 388 -8.93 39.37 -14.84
C ALA A 388 -9.27 38.83 -13.45
N PHE A 389 -8.84 37.61 -13.15
CA PHE A 389 -8.74 37.14 -11.78
C PHE A 389 -7.63 38.00 -11.15
N VAL A 390 -8.04 39.13 -10.56
CA VAL A 390 -7.22 39.85 -9.60
C VAL A 390 -7.08 38.89 -8.43
N GLY A 391 -5.98 38.14 -8.43
CA GLY A 391 -5.67 37.18 -7.38
C GLY A 391 -5.66 37.91 -6.05
N SER A 392 -6.61 37.55 -5.17
CA SER A 392 -6.46 37.77 -3.75
C SER A 392 -5.19 37.02 -3.29
N PRO A 393 -4.30 37.67 -2.52
CA PRO A 393 -3.03 37.05 -2.14
C PRO A 393 -3.33 35.80 -1.32
N ILE A 394 -2.87 34.65 -1.82
CA ILE A 394 -2.80 33.41 -1.06
C ILE A 394 -1.99 33.73 0.19
N ARG A 395 -2.66 33.81 1.36
CA ARG A 395 -1.99 33.87 2.66
C ARG A 395 -1.07 32.65 2.71
N ARG A 396 0.24 32.90 2.70
CA ARG A 396 1.25 31.93 3.14
C ARG A 396 0.94 31.63 4.60
N GLN A 397 0.13 30.62 4.86
CA GLN A 397 0.27 29.90 6.12
C GLN A 397 1.55 29.08 5.97
N THR A 398 2.60 29.57 6.62
CA THR A 398 3.75 28.78 7.02
C THR A 398 3.24 27.57 7.80
N ALA A 399 3.10 26.44 7.12
CA ALA A 399 3.02 25.15 7.78
C ALA A 399 4.46 24.70 8.05
N GLU A 400 4.94 25.00 9.25
CA GLU A 400 5.94 24.15 9.90
C GLU A 400 5.31 22.78 10.08
N TYR A 401 5.77 21.78 9.30
CA TYR A 401 5.70 20.35 9.64
C TYR A 401 6.84 19.60 8.96
#